data_AF-A0A521YBJ8-F1
#
_entry.id   AF-A0A521YBJ8-F1
#
_cell.length_a   1.000
_cell.length_b   1.000
_cell.length_c   1.000
_cell.angle_alpha   90.00
_cell.angle_beta   90.00
_cell.angle_gamma   90.00
#
_symmetry.space_group_name_H-M   'P 1'
#
loop_
_entity.id
_entity.type
_entity.pdbx_description
1 polymer ?
#
loop_
_entity_poly.entity_id
_entity_poly.type
_entity_poly.pdbx_seq_one_letter_code
_entity_poly.pdbx_strand_id
1 'polypeptide(L)'
;MNYRIAMLCAALVINCTPVYAGSPGDPYEGFNRVMFSFNEKLDNYLLKPVATFYNKVMPKPLNEGVHNFFNNINTLPTIANDLLQLKIYQAANDVWRFGINTTIGIGGFFDMATRMQLKPYSNDFGLTLATWGFKTSNYLVLPFFGPSTPRDAIGLPVDY
;
A
#
# COMPACT_ATOMS: atom_id res chain seq x y z
N MET A 1 -46.68 -21.29 -36.87
CA MET A 1 -46.52 -21.49 -35.42
C MET A 1 -45.15 -21.00 -34.94
N ASN A 2 -44.71 -19.75 -35.22
CA ASN A 2 -43.31 -19.36 -34.89
C ASN A 2 -43.08 -17.88 -34.48
N TYR A 3 -44.12 -17.08 -34.24
CA TYR A 3 -43.95 -15.65 -33.89
C TYR A 3 -44.29 -15.32 -32.43
N ARG A 4 -45.05 -16.21 -31.76
CA ARG A 4 -45.44 -16.05 -30.35
C ARG A 4 -44.31 -16.32 -29.36
N ILE A 5 -43.31 -17.11 -29.75
CA ILE A 5 -42.15 -17.43 -28.92
C ILE A 5 -41.12 -16.27 -28.94
N ALA A 6 -40.99 -15.54 -30.05
CA ALA A 6 -40.05 -14.44 -30.17
C ALA A 6 -40.42 -13.20 -29.32
N MET A 7 -41.72 -12.94 -29.09
CA MET A 7 -42.15 -11.82 -28.24
C MET A 7 -41.96 -12.07 -26.74
N LEU A 8 -41.86 -13.33 -26.29
CA LEU A 8 -41.70 -13.65 -24.87
C LEU A 8 -40.27 -13.41 -24.37
N CYS A 9 -39.27 -13.44 -25.26
CA CYS A 9 -37.88 -13.15 -24.89
C CYS A 9 -37.59 -11.64 -24.76
N ALA A 10 -38.33 -10.78 -25.45
CA ALA A 10 -38.11 -9.34 -25.42
C ALA A 10 -38.63 -8.66 -24.13
N ALA A 11 -39.57 -9.28 -23.42
CA ALA A 11 -40.15 -8.73 -22.19
C ALA A 11 -39.27 -8.93 -20.93
N LEU A 12 -38.21 -9.73 -21.02
CA LEU A 12 -37.36 -10.09 -19.87
C LEU A 12 -36.11 -9.22 -19.71
N VAL A 13 -35.91 -8.20 -20.56
CA VAL A 13 -34.67 -7.39 -20.56
C VAL A 13 -34.86 -5.99 -19.95
N ILE A 14 -36.05 -5.63 -19.47
CA ILE A 14 -36.37 -4.22 -19.12
C ILE A 14 -36.06 -3.83 -17.66
N ASN A 15 -35.66 -4.77 -16.78
CA ASN A 15 -35.28 -4.42 -15.40
C ASN A 15 -33.81 -4.73 -15.10
N CYS A 16 -32.90 -4.24 -15.93
CA CYS A 16 -31.52 -3.99 -15.48
C CYS A 16 -31.53 -2.66 -14.73
N THR A 17 -32.05 -2.66 -13.49
CA THR A 17 -31.61 -1.64 -12.54
C THR A 17 -30.12 -1.90 -12.32
N PRO A 18 -29.23 -0.90 -12.43
CA PRO A 18 -27.91 -1.05 -11.88
C PRO A 18 -28.11 -1.19 -10.38
N VAL A 19 -28.12 -2.43 -9.89
CA VAL A 19 -27.88 -2.68 -8.47
C VAL A 19 -26.51 -2.09 -8.22
N TYR A 20 -26.48 -0.90 -7.62
CA TYR A 20 -25.31 -0.46 -6.86
C TYR A 20 -25.16 -1.51 -5.77
N ALA A 21 -24.43 -2.56 -6.09
CA ALA A 21 -24.01 -3.57 -5.14
C ALA A 21 -23.02 -2.87 -4.23
N GLY A 22 -23.58 -2.23 -3.21
CA GLY A 22 -22.77 -1.75 -2.13
C GLY A 22 -22.02 -2.94 -1.54
N SER A 23 -20.72 -2.80 -1.33
CA SER A 23 -19.92 -3.87 -0.72
C SER A 23 -20.51 -4.16 0.66
N PRO A 24 -21.05 -5.37 0.93
CA PRO A 24 -21.60 -5.68 2.24
C PRO A 24 -20.46 -5.61 3.26
N GLY A 25 -20.44 -4.55 4.08
CA GLY A 25 -19.42 -4.32 5.09
C GLY A 25 -18.44 -3.16 4.85
N ASP A 26 -18.65 -2.30 3.85
CA ASP A 26 -17.91 -1.02 3.73
C ASP A 26 -18.81 0.19 4.08
N PRO A 27 -18.75 0.71 5.32
CA PRO A 27 -19.53 1.87 5.74
C PRO A 27 -19.17 3.16 4.98
N TYR A 28 -17.99 3.21 4.35
CA TYR A 28 -17.45 4.40 3.71
C TYR A 28 -17.43 4.30 2.19
N GLU A 29 -18.16 3.36 1.60
CA GLU A 29 -18.09 3.06 0.17
C GLU A 29 -18.26 4.30 -0.73
N GLY A 30 -19.23 5.17 -0.42
CA GLY A 30 -19.46 6.39 -1.19
C GLY A 30 -18.23 7.30 -1.20
N PHE A 31 -17.62 7.52 -0.02
CA PHE A 31 -16.37 8.27 0.11
C PHE A 31 -15.20 7.56 -0.59
N ASN A 32 -15.06 6.26 -0.35
CA ASN A 32 -13.99 5.42 -0.88
C ASN A 32 -13.96 5.44 -2.41
N ARG A 33 -15.13 5.35 -3.07
CA ARG A 33 -15.24 5.42 -4.53
C ARG A 33 -14.85 6.79 -5.09
N VAL A 34 -15.24 7.87 -4.42
CA VAL A 34 -14.89 9.23 -4.85
C VAL A 34 -13.38 9.47 -4.69
N MET A 35 -12.81 9.09 -3.54
CA MET A 35 -11.37 9.21 -3.31
C MET A 35 -10.56 8.29 -4.22
N PHE A 36 -11.03 7.07 -4.47
CA PHE A 36 -10.41 6.16 -5.43
C PHE A 36 -10.37 6.78 -6.84
N SER A 37 -11.48 7.35 -7.30
CA SER A 37 -11.55 8.04 -8.60
C SER A 37 -10.63 9.26 -8.65
N PHE A 38 -10.48 9.99 -7.54
CA PHE A 38 -9.51 11.09 -7.43
C PHE A 38 -8.07 10.59 -7.56
N ASN A 39 -7.70 9.55 -6.80
CA ASN A 39 -6.37 8.95 -6.82
C ASN A 39 -6.05 8.35 -8.19
N GLU A 40 -7.02 7.69 -8.84
CA GLU A 40 -6.84 7.13 -10.18
C GLU A 40 -6.59 8.23 -11.22
N LYS A 41 -7.30 9.36 -11.15
CA LYS A 41 -7.02 10.52 -12.01
C LYS A 41 -5.64 11.08 -11.73
N LEU A 42 -5.30 11.31 -10.47
CA LEU A 42 -3.98 11.79 -10.07
C LEU A 42 -2.86 10.89 -10.60
N ASP A 43 -3.03 9.59 -10.45
CA ASP A 43 -2.09 8.59 -10.92
C ASP A 43 -1.93 8.64 -12.45
N ASN A 44 -3.04 8.60 -13.18
CA ASN A 44 -3.01 8.58 -14.64
C ASN A 44 -2.49 9.89 -15.27
N TYR A 45 -2.79 11.04 -14.67
CA TYR A 45 -2.43 12.34 -15.25
C TYR A 45 -1.10 12.90 -14.76
N LEU A 46 -0.65 12.55 -13.56
CA LEU A 46 0.57 13.11 -12.96
C LEU A 46 1.58 12.03 -12.56
N LEU A 47 1.21 11.07 -11.70
CA LEU A 47 2.19 10.16 -11.10
C LEU A 47 2.78 9.18 -12.11
N LYS A 48 1.95 8.46 -12.88
CA LYS A 48 2.41 7.50 -13.91
C LYS A 48 3.28 8.16 -14.98
N PRO A 49 2.90 9.30 -15.59
CA PRO A 49 3.76 9.96 -16.57
C PRO A 49 5.13 10.33 -15.99
N VAL A 50 5.17 10.89 -14.78
CA VAL A 50 6.42 11.25 -14.10
C VAL A 50 7.26 10.02 -13.79
N ALA A 51 6.66 8.96 -13.23
CA ALA A 51 7.35 7.71 -12.91
C ALA A 51 7.88 7.01 -14.18
N THR A 52 7.11 7.03 -15.27
CA THR A 52 7.53 6.46 -16.56
C THR A 52 8.69 7.24 -17.15
N PHE A 53 8.65 8.57 -17.08
CA PHE A 53 9.75 9.42 -17.53
C PHE A 53 11.02 9.19 -16.70
N TYR A 54 10.89 9.17 -15.36
CA TYR A 54 11.99 8.86 -14.46
C TYR A 54 12.63 7.51 -14.81
N ASN A 55 11.83 6.45 -14.93
CA ASN A 55 12.30 5.10 -15.28
C ASN A 55 12.93 5.03 -16.68
N LYS A 56 12.53 5.90 -17.60
CA LYS A 56 13.11 5.98 -18.95
C LYS A 56 14.48 6.67 -18.96
N VAL A 57 14.68 7.68 -18.11
CA VAL A 57 15.92 8.47 -18.06
C VAL A 57 16.95 7.85 -17.12
N MET A 58 16.51 7.26 -16.01
CA MET A 58 17.39 6.64 -15.01
C MET A 58 17.92 5.27 -15.43
N PRO A 59 19.25 5.04 -15.38
CA PRO A 59 19.81 3.71 -15.50
C PRO A 59 19.33 2.79 -14.37
N LYS A 60 19.09 1.51 -14.68
CA LYS A 60 18.59 0.51 -13.71
C LYS A 60 19.40 0.46 -12.40
N PRO A 61 20.74 0.42 -12.40
CA PRO A 61 21.51 0.33 -11.15
C PRO A 61 21.34 1.56 -10.26
N LEU A 62 21.16 2.74 -10.86
CA LEU A 62 20.96 3.99 -10.12
C LEU A 62 19.55 4.04 -9.53
N ASN A 63 18.55 3.62 -10.30
CA ASN A 63 17.17 3.49 -9.83
C ASN A 63 17.07 2.50 -8.66
N GLU A 64 17.66 1.32 -8.79
CA GLU A 64 17.73 0.31 -7.72
C GLU A 64 18.42 0.87 -6.48
N GLY A 65 19.52 1.62 -6.64
CA GLY A 65 20.21 2.20 -5.49
C GLY A 65 19.41 3.28 -4.78
N VAL A 66 18.69 4.13 -5.51
CA VAL A 66 17.75 5.09 -4.91
C VAL A 66 16.61 4.38 -4.19
N HIS A 67 16.05 3.33 -4.79
CA HIS A 67 15.03 2.50 -4.16
C HIS A 67 15.53 1.86 -2.85
N ASN A 68 16.73 1.29 -2.85
CA ASN A 68 17.35 0.70 -1.65
C ASN A 68 17.60 1.74 -0.57
N PHE A 69 18.06 2.93 -0.95
CA PHE A 69 18.29 4.04 -0.02
C PHE A 69 17.02 4.42 0.74
N PHE A 70 15.90 4.62 0.04
CA PHE A 70 14.62 4.92 0.69
C PHE A 70 14.09 3.74 1.51
N ASN A 71 14.25 2.50 1.04
CA ASN A 71 13.89 1.32 1.83
C ASN A 71 14.71 1.21 3.12
N ASN A 72 15.98 1.58 3.09
CA ASN A 72 16.85 1.60 4.26
C ASN A 72 16.37 2.65 5.28
N ILE A 73 16.02 3.86 4.84
CA ILE A 73 15.45 4.89 5.74
C ILE A 73 14.12 4.42 6.33
N ASN A 74 13.25 3.83 5.51
CA ASN A 74 11.96 3.29 5.95
C ASN A 74 12.09 2.11 6.92
N THR A 75 13.30 1.59 7.14
CA THR A 75 13.56 0.58 8.19
C THR A 75 13.49 1.20 9.59
N LEU A 76 13.75 2.50 9.75
CA LEU A 76 13.71 3.19 11.06
C LEU A 76 12.33 3.14 11.74
N PRO A 77 11.23 3.57 11.09
CA PRO A 77 9.90 3.43 11.69
C PRO A 77 9.53 1.96 11.92
N THR A 78 9.97 1.03 11.06
CA THR A 78 9.78 -0.40 11.30
C THR A 78 10.47 -0.89 12.57
N ILE A 79 11.73 -0.50 12.82
CA ILE A 79 12.44 -0.85 14.06
C ILE A 79 11.67 -0.33 15.29
N ALA A 80 11.21 0.92 15.25
CA ALA A 80 10.45 1.51 16.35
C ALA A 80 9.15 0.71 16.60
N ASN A 81 8.43 0.38 15.53
CA ASN A 81 7.20 -0.41 15.61
C ASN A 81 7.45 -1.85 16.09
N ASP A 82 8.52 -2.51 15.67
CA ASP A 82 8.88 -3.83 16.18
C ASP A 82 9.17 -3.81 17.69
N LEU A 83 9.84 -2.76 18.19
CA LEU A 83 10.04 -2.56 19.61
C LEU A 83 8.71 -2.35 20.35
N LEU A 84 7.82 -1.52 19.81
CA LEU A 84 6.48 -1.29 20.38
C LEU A 84 5.63 -2.57 20.36
N GLN A 85 5.84 -3.46 19.40
CA GLN A 85 5.17 -4.77 19.31
C GLN A 85 5.88 -5.87 20.11
N LEU A 86 6.96 -5.54 20.85
CA LEU A 86 7.80 -6.48 21.61
C LEU A 86 8.45 -7.58 20.75
N LYS A 87 8.65 -7.31 19.46
CA LYS A 87 9.27 -8.18 18.46
C LYS A 87 10.80 -7.97 18.45
N ILE A 88 11.45 -8.34 19.55
CA ILE A 88 12.87 -8.03 19.79
C ILE A 88 13.80 -8.62 18.71
N TYR A 89 13.51 -9.83 18.23
CA TYR A 89 14.32 -10.46 17.19
C TYR A 89 14.25 -9.69 15.86
N GLN A 90 13.04 -9.27 15.47
CA GLN A 90 12.81 -8.50 14.24
C GLN A 90 13.48 -7.13 14.35
N ALA A 91 13.28 -6.42 15.47
CA ALA A 91 13.92 -5.14 15.73
C ALA A 91 15.45 -5.24 15.66
N ALA A 92 16.06 -6.24 16.30
CA ALA A 92 17.50 -6.43 16.27
C ALA A 92 18.01 -6.74 14.85
N ASN A 93 17.32 -7.61 14.11
CA ASN A 93 17.66 -7.91 12.73
C ASN A 93 17.61 -6.65 11.85
N ASP A 94 16.56 -5.84 11.98
CA ASP A 94 16.39 -4.65 11.16
C ASP A 94 17.37 -3.53 11.52
N VAL A 95 17.77 -3.41 12.81
CA VAL A 95 18.89 -2.56 13.23
C VAL A 95 20.19 -3.00 12.55
N TRP A 96 20.47 -4.30 12.51
CA TRP A 96 21.65 -4.82 11.81
C TRP A 96 21.59 -4.55 10.31
N ARG A 97 20.42 -4.75 9.69
CA ARG A 97 20.21 -4.43 8.28
C ARG A 97 20.47 -2.96 8.00
N PHE A 98 19.88 -2.07 8.79
CA PHE A 98 20.06 -0.63 8.67
C PHE A 98 21.53 -0.23 8.83
N GLY A 99 22.21 -0.76 9.85
CA GLY A 99 23.63 -0.49 10.09
C GLY A 99 24.52 -0.95 8.94
N ILE A 100 24.35 -2.19 8.47
CA ILE A 100 25.13 -2.77 7.35
C ILE A 100 24.88 -2.00 6.06
N ASN A 101 23.63 -1.73 5.71
CA ASN A 101 23.28 -1.03 4.48
C ASN A 101 23.76 0.43 4.53
N THR A 102 23.68 1.09 5.68
CA THR A 102 24.17 2.47 5.84
C THR A 102 25.71 2.56 5.78
N THR A 103 26.42 1.58 6.37
CA THR A 103 27.89 1.60 6.43
C THR A 103 28.53 0.96 5.19
N ILE A 104 28.35 -0.33 5.00
CA ILE A 104 28.92 -1.12 3.90
C ILE A 104 28.18 -0.83 2.60
N GLY A 105 26.87 -0.65 2.68
CA GLY A 105 26.01 -0.38 1.52
C GLY A 105 26.00 1.07 1.03
N ILE A 106 26.91 1.93 1.53
CA ILE A 106 27.05 3.34 1.15
C ILE A 106 25.70 4.09 1.34
N GLY A 107 25.33 4.28 2.61
CA GLY A 107 24.10 4.99 2.98
C GLY A 107 22.80 4.23 2.68
N GLY A 108 22.88 2.96 2.27
CA GLY A 108 21.74 2.14 1.89
C GLY A 108 21.56 2.01 0.37
N PHE A 109 22.45 2.58 -0.44
CA PHE A 109 22.40 2.46 -1.89
C PHE A 109 22.57 1.00 -2.36
N PHE A 110 23.37 0.21 -1.65
CA PHE A 110 23.52 -1.22 -1.88
C PHE A 110 22.93 -2.02 -0.72
N ASP A 111 22.00 -2.92 -1.01
CA ASP A 111 21.44 -3.84 0.00
C ASP A 111 22.41 -5.00 0.28
N MET A 112 23.43 -4.71 1.08
CA MET A 112 24.45 -5.67 1.53
C MET A 112 23.91 -6.63 2.58
N ALA A 113 22.96 -6.18 3.39
CA ALA A 113 22.36 -6.97 4.45
C ALA A 113 21.60 -8.19 3.89
N THR A 114 20.88 -8.03 2.77
CA THR A 114 20.22 -9.16 2.10
C THR A 114 21.24 -10.17 1.54
N ARG A 115 22.39 -9.72 1.05
CA ARG A 115 23.49 -10.61 0.61
C ARG A 115 24.06 -11.43 1.77
N MET A 116 23.97 -10.90 2.99
CA MET A 116 24.35 -11.58 4.24
C MET A 116 23.21 -12.42 4.85
N GLN A 117 22.13 -12.64 4.10
CA GLN A 117 20.96 -13.45 4.51
C GLN A 117 20.16 -12.87 5.69
N LEU A 118 20.30 -11.58 5.98
CA LEU A 118 19.39 -10.90 6.90
C LEU A 118 18.06 -10.69 6.19
N LYS A 119 16.96 -11.16 6.75
CA LYS A 119 15.62 -11.04 6.14
C LYS A 119 15.04 -9.65 6.43
N PRO A 120 14.52 -8.90 5.45
CA PRO A 120 13.79 -7.65 5.75
C PRO A 120 12.46 -7.94 6.45
N TYR A 121 12.14 -7.17 7.48
CA TYR A 121 10.79 -7.06 8.02
C TYR A 121 10.18 -5.70 7.68
N SER A 122 8.85 -5.62 7.77
CA SER A 122 8.08 -4.41 7.49
C SER A 122 6.96 -4.36 8.51
N ASN A 123 7.00 -3.36 9.37
CA ASN A 123 5.96 -3.08 10.36
C ASN A 123 5.69 -1.57 10.37
N ASP A 124 4.43 -1.23 10.56
CA ASP A 124 3.93 0.14 10.64
C ASP A 124 3.16 0.33 11.95
N PHE A 125 2.82 1.58 12.25
CA PHE A 125 2.10 1.93 13.46
C PHE A 125 0.66 1.41 13.47
N GLY A 126 0.06 1.20 12.29
CA GLY A 126 -1.24 0.53 12.18
C GLY A 126 -1.22 -0.88 12.75
N LEU A 127 -0.22 -1.69 12.38
CA LEU A 127 0.03 -3.03 12.94
C LEU A 127 0.38 -2.99 14.41
N THR A 128 1.10 -1.97 14.85
CA THR A 128 1.34 -1.73 16.28
C THR A 128 0.01 -1.55 17.01
N LEU A 129 -0.83 -0.61 16.60
CA LEU A 129 -2.15 -0.41 17.21
C LEU A 129 -3.02 -1.68 17.18
N ALA A 130 -2.91 -2.49 16.12
CA ALA A 130 -3.58 -3.78 16.05
C ALA A 130 -3.13 -4.76 17.15
N THR A 131 -1.82 -4.81 17.41
CA THR A 131 -1.20 -5.62 18.48
C THR A 131 -1.69 -5.18 19.86
N TRP A 132 -1.88 -3.88 20.05
CA TRP A 132 -2.34 -3.27 21.31
C TRP A 132 -3.87 -3.24 21.48
N GLY A 133 -4.64 -3.83 20.56
CA GLY A 133 -6.07 -4.08 20.76
C GLY A 133 -7.01 -3.45 19.73
N PHE A 134 -6.53 -2.56 18.85
CA PHE A 134 -7.34 -2.00 17.77
C PHE A 134 -7.41 -2.96 16.57
N LYS A 135 -8.05 -4.11 16.78
CA LYS A 135 -8.06 -5.23 15.83
C LYS A 135 -9.00 -5.03 14.65
N THR A 136 -10.14 -4.38 14.87
CA THR A 136 -11.16 -4.15 13.84
C THR A 136 -11.04 -2.74 13.29
N SER A 137 -10.73 -2.62 12.00
CA SER A 137 -10.75 -1.34 11.30
C SER A 137 -11.37 -1.54 9.93
N ASN A 138 -12.26 -0.64 9.53
CA ASN A 138 -12.97 -0.74 8.26
C ASN A 138 -12.08 -0.24 7.12
N TYR A 139 -12.40 -0.68 5.90
CA TYR A 139 -11.71 -0.21 4.71
C TYR A 139 -11.95 1.29 4.47
N LEU A 140 -10.89 2.03 4.18
CA LEU A 140 -10.93 3.47 3.91
C LEU A 140 -9.93 3.82 2.81
N VAL A 141 -10.35 4.60 1.82
CA VAL A 141 -9.45 5.12 0.79
C VAL A 141 -9.09 6.55 1.12
N LEU A 142 -7.81 6.80 1.38
CA LEU A 142 -7.30 8.13 1.64
C LEU A 142 -6.93 8.84 0.34
N PRO A 143 -7.16 10.16 0.22
CA PRO A 143 -6.63 10.93 -0.89
C PRO A 143 -5.10 10.87 -0.86
N PHE A 144 -4.47 10.76 -2.04
CA PHE A 144 -3.02 10.62 -2.25
C PHE A 144 -2.40 9.30 -1.77
N PHE A 145 -2.79 8.79 -0.60
CA PHE A 145 -2.18 7.61 0.04
C PHE A 145 -2.83 6.28 -0.38
N GLY A 146 -4.05 6.31 -0.94
CA GLY A 146 -4.69 5.12 -1.49
C GLY A 146 -5.43 4.26 -0.45
N PRO A 147 -5.58 2.95 -0.68
CA PRO A 147 -6.26 2.03 0.23
C PRO A 147 -5.59 1.95 1.60
N SER A 148 -6.37 2.06 2.67
CA SER A 148 -5.92 2.04 4.07
C SER A 148 -7.08 1.66 4.99
N THR A 149 -6.89 1.84 6.30
CA THR A 149 -7.96 1.81 7.30
C THR A 149 -7.87 3.06 8.19
N PRO A 150 -8.93 3.45 8.94
CA PRO A 150 -8.84 4.54 9.90
C PRO A 150 -7.69 4.39 10.90
N ARG A 151 -7.36 3.15 11.28
CA ARG A 151 -6.24 2.86 12.17
C ARG A 151 -4.90 3.17 11.48
N ASP A 152 -4.73 2.69 10.25
CA ASP A 152 -3.48 2.89 9.52
C ASP A 152 -3.33 4.37 9.12
N ALA A 153 -4.43 5.09 8.87
CA ALA A 153 -4.46 6.53 8.64
C ALA A 153 -3.92 7.34 9.83
N ILE A 154 -4.22 6.92 11.06
CA ILE A 154 -3.68 7.52 12.29
C ILE A 154 -2.17 7.22 12.43
N GLY A 155 -1.70 6.11 11.85
CA GLY A 155 -0.28 5.73 11.85
C GLY A 155 0.59 6.52 10.88
N LEU A 156 0.01 7.05 9.79
CA LEU A 156 0.79 7.78 8.77
C LEU A 156 1.73 8.87 9.31
N PRO A 157 1.32 9.77 10.25
CA PRO A 157 2.22 10.79 10.78
C PRO A 157 3.33 10.25 11.70
N VAL A 158 3.22 9.00 12.14
CA VAL A 158 4.21 8.33 12.99
C VAL A 158 5.24 7.58 12.13
N ASP A 159 4.79 7.05 10.99
CA ASP A 159 5.60 6.23 10.10
C ASP A 159 6.37 7.04 9.03
N TYR A 160 5.98 8.29 8.75
CA TYR A 160 6.60 9.21 7.77
C TYR A 160 7.09 10.51 8.41
#